data_AF-A0A954Z8J0-F1
#
_entry.id   AF-A0A954Z8J0-F1
#
_cell.length_a   1.000
_cell.length_b   1.000
_cell.length_c   1.000
_cell.angle_alpha   90.00
_cell.angle_beta   90.00
_cell.angle_gamma   90.00
#
_symmetry.space_group_name_H-M   'P 1'
#
loop_
_entity.id
_entity.type
_entity.pdbx_description
1 polymer ?
#
loop_
_entity_poly.entity_id
_entity_poly.type
_entity_poly.pdbx_seq_one_letter_code
_entity_poly.pdbx_strand_id
1 'polypeptide(L)'
;MPHLQFGTNRSFRLDLEDVTSIEPRTSQDVCIDPATAVVDALSHPLEFPPLAKATVPGDHAAVAIADSAPQRADLALGVVESLCGAGVEPDDVTLVLESPLDDESLLLERLQRRGFGGVQLETHNPDDDDRLAMVGVDENQEPLRLNRTLVEADLTMLVTGAPPHRLLGGSPGAYAGLYPQFGSRENLRLYYS
;
A
#
# COMPACT_ATOMS: atom_id res chain seq x y z
N MET A 1 25.36 18.90 16.06
CA MET A 1 24.29 19.88 16.34
C MET A 1 23.04 19.42 15.60
N PRO A 2 21.91 19.26 16.28
CA PRO A 2 20.73 18.65 15.67
C PRO A 2 20.11 19.58 14.61
N HIS A 3 19.85 19.02 13.44
CA HIS A 3 19.12 19.65 12.35
C HIS A 3 17.70 19.09 12.34
N LEU A 4 16.71 19.94 12.61
CA LEU A 4 15.31 19.57 12.60
C LEU A 4 14.67 19.97 11.27
N GLN A 5 14.05 19.01 10.59
CA GLN A 5 13.19 19.29 9.44
C GLN A 5 11.84 19.85 9.94
N PHE A 6 11.37 20.94 9.35
CA PHE A 6 10.08 21.57 9.67
C PHE A 6 9.33 21.96 8.40
N GLY A 7 8.15 21.38 8.19
CA GLY A 7 7.43 21.49 6.93
C GLY A 7 8.14 20.76 5.79
N THR A 8 7.87 21.14 4.55
CA THR A 8 8.37 20.42 3.35
C THR A 8 9.79 20.79 2.93
N ASN A 9 10.29 21.98 3.30
CA ASN A 9 11.56 22.52 2.77
C ASN A 9 12.34 23.40 3.75
N ARG A 10 12.13 23.28 5.08
CA ARG A 10 12.88 24.08 6.05
C ARG A 10 13.61 23.20 7.04
N SER A 11 14.83 23.61 7.37
CA SER A 11 15.58 23.02 8.46
C SER A 11 15.88 24.08 9.51
N PHE A 12 15.69 23.76 10.78
CA PHE A 12 16.09 24.60 11.91
C PHE A 12 17.30 23.98 12.61
N ARG A 13 18.22 24.84 13.05
CA ARG A 13 19.33 24.43 13.92
C ARG A 13 19.02 24.87 15.33
N LEU A 14 19.16 23.95 16.27
CA LEU A 14 19.08 24.25 17.69
C LEU A 14 20.51 24.34 18.25
N ASP A 15 20.87 25.54 18.72
CA ASP A 15 22.09 25.74 19.52
C ASP A 15 21.75 25.45 20.98
N LEU A 16 22.12 24.25 21.42
CA LEU A 16 21.89 23.76 22.77
C LEU A 16 23.22 23.20 23.30
N GLU A 17 23.56 23.57 24.53
CA GLU A 17 24.88 23.28 25.12
C GLU A 17 24.96 21.86 25.74
N ASP A 18 23.83 21.18 25.94
CA ASP A 18 23.78 19.84 26.54
C ASP A 18 22.62 19.02 25.96
N VAL A 19 22.90 18.18 24.96
CA VAL A 19 21.87 17.43 24.21
C VAL A 19 22.22 15.95 24.11
N THR A 20 21.26 15.10 24.47
CA THR A 20 21.26 13.68 24.07
C THR A 20 20.47 13.55 22.76
N SER A 21 21.17 13.23 21.67
CA SER A 21 20.51 12.96 20.38
C SER A 21 19.98 11.52 20.37
N ILE A 22 18.68 11.37 20.13
CA ILE A 22 18.08 10.06 19.82
C ILE A 22 17.74 10.10 18.34
N GLU A 23 18.55 9.39 17.55
CA GLU A 23 18.34 9.26 16.11
C GLU A 23 17.94 7.82 15.79
N PRO A 24 17.00 7.61 14.86
CA PRO A 24 16.72 6.28 14.37
C PRO A 24 18.02 5.70 13.81
N ARG A 25 18.32 4.43 14.13
CA ARG A 25 19.41 3.73 13.45
C ARG A 25 19.04 3.63 11.97
N THR A 26 19.62 4.47 11.15
CA THR A 26 19.71 4.25 9.72
C THR A 26 20.74 3.14 9.52
N SER A 27 20.29 1.97 9.05
CA SER A 27 21.23 0.99 8.48
C SER A 27 21.97 1.68 7.35
N GLN A 28 23.30 1.54 7.32
CA GLN A 28 24.16 2.15 6.30
C GLN A 28 23.57 1.99 4.89
N ASP A 29 23.56 3.09 4.16
CA ASP A 29 22.94 3.33 2.87
C ASP A 29 23.14 2.18 1.87
N VAL A 30 22.19 1.25 1.83
CA VAL A 30 21.93 0.50 0.60
C VAL A 30 20.79 1.24 -0.07
N CYS A 31 21.12 2.06 -1.05
CA CYS A 31 20.13 2.63 -1.97
C CYS A 31 19.63 1.48 -2.86
N ILE A 32 18.68 0.70 -2.34
CA ILE A 32 18.00 -0.33 -3.11
C ILE A 32 16.85 0.35 -3.86
N ASP A 33 16.77 0.09 -5.16
CA ASP A 33 15.59 0.46 -5.95
C ASP A 33 14.33 -0.17 -5.32
N PRO A 34 13.30 0.61 -4.94
CA PRO A 34 12.16 0.08 -4.19
C PRO A 34 11.40 -1.01 -4.94
N ALA A 35 11.26 -0.89 -6.26
CA ALA A 35 10.62 -1.91 -7.08
C ALA A 35 11.39 -3.24 -7.00
N THR A 36 12.73 -3.18 -7.15
CA THR A 36 13.61 -4.35 -7.01
C THR A 36 13.52 -4.98 -5.62
N ALA A 37 13.46 -4.17 -4.56
CA ALA A 37 13.31 -4.67 -3.19
C ALA A 37 11.98 -5.41 -2.97
N VAL A 38 10.89 -4.92 -3.57
CA VAL A 38 9.58 -5.58 -3.51
C VAL A 38 9.61 -6.92 -4.25
N VAL A 39 10.20 -6.97 -5.44
CA VAL A 39 10.34 -8.23 -6.20
C VAL A 39 11.12 -9.29 -5.41
N ASP A 40 12.23 -8.90 -4.80
CA ASP A 40 13.02 -9.80 -3.95
C ASP A 40 12.20 -10.30 -2.74
N ALA A 41 11.50 -9.40 -2.04
CA ALA A 41 10.67 -9.76 -0.90
C ALA A 41 9.52 -10.71 -1.27
N LEU A 42 8.84 -10.48 -2.40
CA LEU A 42 7.73 -11.33 -2.86
C LEU A 42 8.19 -12.66 -3.45
N SER A 43 9.47 -12.80 -3.80
CA SER A 43 10.05 -14.10 -4.15
C SER A 43 10.31 -15.01 -2.94
N HIS A 44 10.40 -14.42 -1.73
CA HIS A 44 10.60 -15.12 -0.46
C HIS A 44 9.59 -14.66 0.62
N PRO A 45 8.27 -14.85 0.41
CA PRO A 45 7.28 -14.34 1.33
C PRO A 45 7.36 -15.04 2.70
N LEU A 46 7.11 -14.29 3.76
CA LEU A 46 7.12 -14.79 5.13
C LEU A 46 5.81 -15.51 5.42
N GLU A 47 5.87 -16.77 5.86
CA GLU A 47 4.69 -17.56 6.30
C GLU A 47 3.60 -17.77 5.24
N PHE A 48 3.85 -17.37 3.99
CA PHE A 48 2.99 -17.58 2.84
C PHE A 48 3.73 -18.34 1.73
N PRO A 49 3.03 -19.05 0.84
CA PRO A 49 3.64 -19.59 -0.36
C PRO A 49 4.09 -18.46 -1.30
N PRO A 50 5.10 -18.70 -2.16
CA PRO A 50 5.43 -17.79 -3.27
C PRO A 50 4.20 -17.52 -4.15
N LEU A 51 4.11 -16.33 -4.76
CA LEU A 51 2.97 -15.92 -5.58
C LEU A 51 2.63 -16.94 -6.68
N ALA A 52 3.62 -17.53 -7.34
CA ALA A 52 3.41 -18.57 -8.37
C ALA A 52 2.72 -19.86 -7.87
N LYS A 53 2.56 -20.04 -6.55
CA LYS A 53 1.77 -21.11 -5.93
C LYS A 53 0.48 -20.60 -5.28
N ALA A 54 0.33 -19.28 -5.15
CA ALA A 54 -0.84 -18.62 -4.60
C ALA A 54 -1.81 -18.15 -5.70
N THR A 55 -1.36 -18.05 -6.95
CA THR A 55 -2.16 -17.64 -8.10
C THR A 55 -2.24 -18.72 -9.16
N VAL A 56 -3.30 -18.69 -9.97
CA VAL A 56 -3.46 -19.44 -11.21
C VAL A 56 -3.76 -18.48 -12.37
N PRO A 57 -3.52 -18.90 -13.64
CA PRO A 57 -3.88 -18.08 -14.79
C PRO A 57 -5.38 -17.74 -14.80
N GLY A 58 -5.70 -16.46 -14.95
CA GLY A 58 -7.06 -15.92 -14.93
C GLY A 58 -7.55 -15.46 -13.55
N ASP A 59 -6.74 -15.58 -12.49
CA ASP A 59 -7.05 -14.95 -11.21
C ASP A 59 -7.01 -13.42 -11.33
N HIS A 60 -8.02 -12.76 -10.78
CA HIS A 60 -8.04 -11.31 -10.67
C HIS A 60 -7.29 -10.88 -9.41
N ALA A 61 -6.22 -10.11 -9.57
CA ALA A 61 -5.43 -9.61 -8.46
C ALA A 61 -5.71 -8.13 -8.21
N ALA A 62 -6.14 -7.78 -6.99
CA ALA A 62 -6.34 -6.40 -6.58
C ALA A 62 -5.31 -5.98 -5.52
N VAL A 63 -4.64 -4.87 -5.74
CA VAL A 63 -3.58 -4.37 -4.86
C VAL A 63 -3.98 -3.01 -4.29
N ALA A 64 -4.29 -2.98 -2.99
CA ALA A 64 -4.54 -1.76 -2.24
C ALA A 64 -3.21 -1.01 -1.99
N ILE A 65 -3.10 0.23 -2.45
CA ILE A 65 -1.93 1.09 -2.23
C ILE A 65 -2.34 2.25 -1.30
N ALA A 66 -1.94 2.14 -0.03
CA ALA A 66 -2.27 3.14 0.98
C ALA A 66 -1.40 4.40 0.88
N ASP A 67 -1.92 5.53 1.32
CA ASP A 67 -1.22 6.83 1.35
C ASP A 67 -0.03 6.83 2.31
N SER A 68 -0.06 5.93 3.31
CA SER A 68 1.05 5.74 4.24
C SER A 68 2.29 5.10 3.59
N ALA A 69 2.15 4.46 2.43
CA ALA A 69 3.26 3.80 1.76
C ALA A 69 4.20 4.84 1.12
N PRO A 70 5.53 4.77 1.39
CA PRO A 70 6.48 5.64 0.72
C PRO A 70 6.66 5.22 -0.74
N GLN A 71 6.97 6.16 -1.64
CA GLN A 71 7.30 5.86 -3.04
C GLN A 71 6.26 4.94 -3.72
N ARG A 72 4.97 5.22 -3.50
CA ARG A 72 3.82 4.38 -3.90
C ARG A 72 3.92 3.83 -5.33
N ALA A 73 4.35 4.66 -6.29
CA ALA A 73 4.53 4.25 -7.69
C ALA A 73 5.62 3.18 -7.88
N ASP A 74 6.78 3.32 -7.23
CA ASP A 74 7.86 2.33 -7.32
C ASP A 74 7.46 1.01 -6.65
N LEU A 75 6.80 1.08 -5.49
CA LEU A 75 6.30 -0.11 -4.81
C LEU A 75 5.25 -0.84 -5.67
N ALA A 76 4.28 -0.11 -6.22
CA ALA A 76 3.26 -0.68 -7.09
C ALA A 76 3.88 -1.39 -8.30
N LEU A 77 4.90 -0.78 -8.91
CA LEU A 77 5.60 -1.38 -10.04
C LEU A 77 6.27 -2.72 -9.69
N GLY A 78 6.93 -2.81 -8.52
CA GLY A 78 7.53 -4.07 -8.07
C GLY A 78 6.50 -5.16 -7.75
N VAL A 79 5.32 -4.78 -7.23
CA VAL A 79 4.21 -5.72 -7.01
C VAL A 79 3.69 -6.25 -8.33
N VAL A 80 3.44 -5.37 -9.30
CA VAL A 80 2.97 -5.77 -10.65
C VAL A 80 3.97 -6.72 -11.30
N GLU A 81 5.28 -6.41 -11.24
CA GLU A 81 6.33 -7.30 -11.76
C GLU A 81 6.27 -8.69 -11.14
N SER A 82 6.03 -8.76 -9.84
CA SER A 82 5.97 -10.03 -9.11
C SER A 82 4.72 -10.84 -9.47
N LEU A 83 3.56 -10.18 -9.60
CA LEU A 83 2.30 -10.79 -10.03
C LEU A 83 2.38 -11.32 -11.46
N CYS A 84 2.86 -10.48 -12.40
CA CYS A 84 3.01 -10.88 -13.80
C CYS A 84 4.07 -11.98 -13.94
N GLY A 85 5.16 -11.90 -13.18
CA GLY A 85 6.17 -12.98 -13.11
C GLY A 85 5.63 -14.29 -12.53
N ALA A 86 4.57 -14.24 -11.73
CA ALA A 86 3.85 -15.40 -11.20
C ALA A 86 2.79 -15.96 -12.15
N GLY A 87 2.55 -15.32 -13.30
CA GLY A 87 1.62 -15.78 -14.34
C GLY A 87 0.23 -15.15 -14.30
N VAL A 88 0.02 -14.08 -13.53
CA VAL A 88 -1.20 -13.25 -13.63
C VAL A 88 -1.07 -12.35 -14.87
N GLU A 89 -2.10 -12.31 -15.71
CA GLU A 89 -2.09 -11.44 -16.90
C GLU A 89 -2.21 -9.97 -16.48
N PRO A 90 -1.54 -9.02 -17.16
CA PRO A 90 -1.60 -7.61 -16.79
C PRO A 90 -3.03 -7.04 -16.74
N ASP A 91 -3.90 -7.52 -17.64
CA ASP A 91 -5.31 -7.09 -17.72
C ASP A 91 -6.14 -7.53 -16.49
N ASP A 92 -5.69 -8.56 -15.76
CA ASP A 92 -6.32 -9.11 -14.57
C ASP A 92 -5.77 -8.49 -13.27
N VAL A 93 -4.89 -7.48 -13.36
CA VAL A 93 -4.32 -6.77 -12.21
C VAL A 93 -4.93 -5.36 -12.09
N THR A 94 -5.49 -5.05 -10.92
CA THR A 94 -5.97 -3.71 -10.58
C THR A 94 -5.24 -3.13 -9.38
N LEU A 95 -4.64 -1.96 -9.56
CA LEU A 95 -4.08 -1.14 -8.49
C LEU A 95 -5.18 -0.23 -7.94
N VAL A 96 -5.61 -0.47 -6.71
CA VAL A 96 -6.61 0.33 -6.00
C VAL A 96 -5.88 1.33 -5.09
N LEU A 97 -5.91 2.60 -5.46
CA LEU A 97 -5.20 3.69 -4.81
C LEU A 97 -6.10 4.34 -3.74
N GLU A 98 -5.57 4.57 -2.53
CA GLU A 98 -6.29 5.35 -1.51
C GLU A 98 -6.52 6.80 -1.97
N SER A 99 -5.52 7.39 -2.61
CA SER A 99 -5.59 8.69 -3.30
C SER A 99 -4.77 8.66 -4.59
N PRO A 100 -5.02 9.57 -5.56
CA PRO A 100 -4.26 9.63 -6.80
C PRO A 100 -2.74 9.68 -6.59
N LEU A 101 -1.99 9.11 -7.52
CA LEU A 101 -0.53 9.18 -7.52
C LEU A 101 -0.07 10.50 -8.14
N ASP A 102 0.89 11.18 -7.50
CA ASP A 102 1.50 12.38 -8.08
C ASP A 102 2.21 12.07 -9.42
N ASP A 103 2.84 10.89 -9.50
CA ASP A 103 3.62 10.43 -10.66
C ASP A 103 2.88 9.34 -11.48
N GLU A 104 1.55 9.38 -11.53
CA GLU A 104 0.73 8.35 -12.20
C GLU A 104 1.14 8.11 -13.66
N SER A 105 1.33 9.18 -14.44
CA SER A 105 1.73 9.07 -15.85
C SER A 105 3.08 8.38 -16.03
N LEU A 106 4.03 8.62 -15.11
CA LEU A 106 5.34 7.99 -15.14
C LEU A 106 5.24 6.50 -14.78
N LEU A 107 4.38 6.14 -13.82
CA LEU A 107 4.09 4.74 -13.50
C LEU A 107 3.52 4.01 -14.73
N LEU A 108 2.50 4.58 -15.37
CA LEU A 108 1.87 3.98 -16.56
C LEU A 108 2.89 3.80 -17.70
N GLU A 109 3.77 4.78 -17.95
CA GLU A 109 4.83 4.64 -18.94
C GLU A 109 5.80 3.50 -18.58
N ARG A 110 6.17 3.36 -17.31
CA ARG A 110 7.05 2.27 -16.83
C ARG A 110 6.39 0.91 -16.98
N LEU A 111 5.11 0.79 -16.65
CA LEU A 111 4.31 -0.42 -16.82
C LEU A 111 4.26 -0.80 -18.30
N GLN A 112 3.90 0.14 -19.17
CA GLN A 112 3.85 -0.06 -20.62
C GLN A 112 5.18 -0.57 -21.19
N ARG A 113 6.30 0.07 -20.83
CA ARG A 113 7.65 -0.32 -21.31
C ARG A 113 8.06 -1.72 -20.86
N ARG A 114 7.54 -2.20 -19.74
CA ARG A 114 7.81 -3.54 -19.20
C ARG A 114 6.82 -4.61 -19.69
N GLY A 115 5.84 -4.22 -20.53
CA GLY A 115 4.84 -5.14 -21.07
C GLY A 115 3.59 -5.30 -20.18
N PHE A 116 3.42 -4.46 -19.17
CA PHE A 116 2.30 -4.50 -18.22
C PHE A 116 1.26 -3.40 -18.49
N GLY A 117 1.09 -3.03 -19.77
CA GLY A 117 0.18 -1.94 -20.17
C GLY A 117 -1.31 -2.19 -19.90
N GLY A 118 -1.68 -3.44 -19.60
CA GLY A 118 -3.05 -3.85 -19.25
C GLY A 118 -3.47 -3.54 -17.81
N VAL A 119 -2.51 -3.22 -16.95
CA VAL A 119 -2.77 -2.98 -15.51
C VAL A 119 -3.73 -1.81 -15.35
N GLN A 120 -4.80 -2.05 -14.59
CA GLN A 120 -5.84 -1.07 -14.34
C GLN A 120 -5.51 -0.25 -13.09
N LEU A 121 -5.80 1.05 -13.12
CA LEU A 121 -5.70 1.93 -11.97
C LEU A 121 -7.11 2.37 -11.56
N GLU A 122 -7.42 2.20 -10.29
CA GLU A 122 -8.66 2.64 -9.67
C GLU A 122 -8.32 3.54 -8.47
N THR A 123 -8.90 4.73 -8.40
CA THR A 123 -8.83 5.54 -7.17
C THR A 123 -10.07 5.24 -6.33
N HIS A 124 -9.86 4.86 -5.08
CA HIS A 124 -10.94 4.60 -4.13
C HIS A 124 -11.79 5.85 -3.91
N ASN A 125 -13.11 5.69 -3.97
CA ASN A 125 -14.06 6.74 -3.63
C ASN A 125 -14.99 6.24 -2.50
N PRO A 126 -14.86 6.78 -1.28
CA PRO A 126 -15.65 6.34 -0.13
C PRO A 126 -17.14 6.74 -0.21
N ASP A 127 -17.51 7.63 -1.14
CA ASP A 127 -18.88 8.10 -1.35
C ASP A 127 -19.58 7.41 -2.54
N ASP A 128 -18.89 6.51 -3.26
CA ASP A 128 -19.45 5.77 -4.40
C ASP A 128 -19.97 4.40 -3.96
N ASP A 129 -21.26 4.36 -3.62
CA ASP A 129 -21.94 3.15 -3.14
C ASP A 129 -21.91 1.98 -4.14
N ASP A 130 -21.87 2.26 -5.45
CA ASP A 130 -21.82 1.22 -6.48
C ASP A 130 -20.44 0.55 -6.51
N ARG A 131 -19.39 1.30 -6.15
CA ARG A 131 -18.00 0.82 -6.01
C ARG A 131 -17.68 0.25 -4.63
N LEU A 132 -18.68 0.11 -3.76
CA LEU A 132 -18.54 -0.48 -2.43
C LEU A 132 -19.30 -1.82 -2.34
N ALA A 133 -18.73 -2.76 -1.60
CA ALA A 133 -19.29 -4.07 -1.29
C ALA A 133 -19.42 -4.24 0.22
N MET A 134 -20.55 -4.81 0.67
CA MET A 134 -20.75 -5.18 2.07
C MET A 134 -19.95 -6.44 2.39
N VAL A 135 -19.03 -6.36 3.34
CA VAL A 135 -18.21 -7.51 3.78
C VAL A 135 -18.71 -8.10 5.10
N GLY A 136 -19.53 -7.37 5.85
CA GLY A 136 -20.09 -7.83 7.10
C GLY A 136 -20.69 -6.69 7.91
N VAL A 137 -20.82 -6.91 9.21
CA VAL A 137 -21.21 -5.90 10.19
C VAL A 137 -20.26 -5.93 11.38
N ASP A 138 -20.08 -4.80 12.05
CA ASP A 138 -19.29 -4.73 13.28
C ASP A 138 -20.09 -5.19 14.52
N GLU A 139 -19.48 -5.05 15.70
CA GLU A 139 -20.10 -5.41 16.98
C GLU A 139 -21.37 -4.59 17.33
N ASN A 140 -21.55 -3.42 16.70
CA ASN A 140 -22.72 -2.55 16.86
C ASN A 140 -23.76 -2.77 15.76
N GLN A 141 -23.60 -3.79 14.91
CA GLN A 141 -24.43 -4.06 13.73
C GLN A 141 -24.32 -2.99 12.64
N GLU A 142 -23.27 -2.18 12.65
CA GLU A 142 -23.02 -1.19 11.60
C GLU A 142 -22.43 -1.87 10.35
N PRO A 143 -22.93 -1.56 9.14
CA PRO A 143 -22.38 -2.03 7.88
C PRO A 143 -20.87 -1.84 7.73
N LEU A 144 -20.13 -2.92 7.48
CA LEU A 144 -18.75 -2.84 7.02
C LEU A 144 -18.74 -2.92 5.50
N ARG A 145 -18.40 -1.82 4.84
CA ARG A 145 -18.36 -1.74 3.38
C ARG A 145 -16.96 -1.35 2.92
N LEU A 146 -16.40 -2.10 1.99
CA LEU A 146 -15.07 -1.91 1.43
C LEU A 146 -15.14 -1.73 -0.08
N ASN A 147 -14.07 -1.21 -0.68
CA ASN A 147 -13.90 -1.14 -2.12
C ASN A 147 -14.19 -2.51 -2.76
N ARG A 148 -15.13 -2.51 -3.71
CA ARG A 148 -15.65 -3.72 -4.34
C ARG A 148 -14.56 -4.51 -5.06
N THR A 149 -13.67 -3.82 -5.78
CA THR A 149 -12.56 -4.46 -6.51
C THR A 149 -11.64 -5.24 -5.57
N LEU A 150 -11.35 -4.71 -4.38
CA LEU A 150 -10.56 -5.42 -3.36
C LEU A 150 -11.28 -6.63 -2.75
N VAL A 151 -12.62 -6.60 -2.69
CA VAL A 151 -13.45 -7.65 -2.08
C VAL A 151 -13.71 -8.80 -3.06
N GLU A 152 -13.91 -8.48 -4.34
CA GLU A 152 -14.28 -9.43 -5.38
C GLU A 152 -13.07 -10.11 -6.06
N ALA A 153 -11.85 -9.64 -5.79
CA ALA A 153 -10.62 -10.23 -6.33
C ALA A 153 -10.33 -11.63 -5.77
N ASP A 154 -9.71 -12.48 -6.59
CA ASP A 154 -9.23 -13.80 -6.20
C ASP A 154 -7.99 -13.70 -5.29
N LEU A 155 -7.17 -12.66 -5.50
CA LEU A 155 -6.03 -12.30 -4.67
C LEU A 155 -6.06 -10.82 -4.30
N THR A 156 -6.10 -10.52 -2.99
CA THR A 156 -6.02 -9.15 -2.48
C THR A 156 -4.72 -8.92 -1.73
N MET A 157 -3.95 -7.91 -2.13
CA MET A 157 -2.73 -7.48 -1.44
C MET A 157 -2.84 -6.05 -0.92
N LEU A 158 -2.14 -5.78 0.18
CA LEU A 158 -2.04 -4.45 0.77
C LEU A 158 -0.58 -3.99 0.78
N VAL A 159 -0.34 -2.85 0.15
CA VAL A 159 0.92 -2.10 0.22
C VAL A 159 0.70 -0.92 1.15
N THR A 160 1.37 -0.93 2.30
CA THR A 160 1.21 0.08 3.33
C THR A 160 2.56 0.41 3.97
N GLY A 161 2.71 1.65 4.46
CA GLY A 161 3.82 2.01 5.32
C GLY A 161 3.78 1.23 6.64
N ALA A 162 4.89 1.20 7.37
CA ALA A 162 4.90 0.59 8.70
C ALA A 162 3.83 1.28 9.58
N PRO A 163 2.80 0.55 10.05
CA PRO A 163 1.74 1.17 10.83
C PRO A 163 2.32 1.75 12.11
N PRO A 164 1.87 2.95 12.54
CA PRO A 164 2.39 3.62 13.72
C PRO A 164 2.27 2.76 14.99
N HIS A 165 1.27 1.86 15.06
CA HIS A 165 1.09 0.95 16.19
C HIS A 165 2.17 -0.14 16.33
N ARG A 166 2.86 -0.51 15.24
CA ARG A 166 4.02 -1.41 15.32
C ARG A 166 5.17 -0.76 16.11
N LEU A 167 5.22 0.58 16.15
CA LEU A 167 6.14 1.36 16.98
C LEU A 167 5.70 1.45 18.46
N LEU A 168 4.44 1.09 18.77
CA LEU A 168 3.83 1.15 20.10
C LEU A 168 3.56 -0.24 20.71
N GLY A 169 4.07 -1.32 20.10
CA GLY A 169 4.00 -2.68 20.66
C GLY A 169 2.67 -3.42 20.48
N GLY A 170 1.71 -2.85 19.75
CA GLY A 170 0.53 -3.58 19.30
C GLY A 170 0.81 -4.25 17.96
N SER A 171 0.40 -5.51 17.78
CA SER A 171 0.32 -6.06 16.42
C SER A 171 -0.86 -5.36 15.75
N PRO A 172 -0.64 -4.55 14.70
CA PRO A 172 -1.75 -4.21 13.83
C PRO A 172 -2.33 -5.55 13.33
N GLY A 173 -3.65 -5.66 13.26
CA GLY A 173 -4.24 -6.75 12.49
C GLY A 173 -3.67 -6.71 11.07
N ALA A 174 -3.58 -7.87 10.40
CA ALA A 174 -3.02 -7.97 9.05
C ALA A 174 -3.67 -7.01 8.02
N TYR A 175 -4.83 -6.45 8.36
CA TYR A 175 -5.68 -5.59 7.54
C TYR A 175 -5.72 -4.13 8.01
N ALA A 176 -4.86 -3.72 8.95
CA ALA A 176 -4.92 -2.39 9.58
C ALA A 176 -4.67 -1.20 8.64
N GLY A 177 -4.18 -1.45 7.41
CA GLY A 177 -4.09 -0.43 6.35
C GLY A 177 -5.14 -0.58 5.25
N LEU A 178 -6.01 -1.60 5.34
CA LEU A 178 -7.12 -1.82 4.42
C LEU A 178 -8.39 -1.16 4.97
N TYR A 179 -8.69 -1.39 6.25
CA TYR A 179 -9.80 -0.76 6.95
C TYR A 179 -9.29 0.21 8.01
N PRO A 180 -9.85 1.44 8.09
CA PRO A 180 -10.99 1.95 7.32
C PRO A 180 -10.64 2.60 5.96
N GLN A 181 -9.37 2.62 5.55
CA GLN A 181 -8.87 3.46 4.45
C GLN A 181 -9.55 3.20 3.09
N PHE A 182 -9.90 1.96 2.80
CA PHE A 182 -10.63 1.56 1.58
C PHE A 182 -12.11 1.28 1.87
N GLY A 183 -12.65 1.82 2.96
CA GLY A 183 -14.03 1.67 3.39
C GLY A 183 -14.93 2.82 2.98
N SER A 184 -16.23 2.67 3.26
CA SER A 184 -17.19 3.76 3.02
C SER A 184 -16.88 5.02 3.84
N ARG A 185 -17.45 6.15 3.42
CA ARG A 185 -17.38 7.43 4.15
C ARG A 185 -17.87 7.30 5.58
N GLU A 186 -18.91 6.49 5.79
CA GLU A 186 -19.48 6.21 7.10
C GLU A 186 -18.52 5.39 7.96
N ASN A 187 -17.88 4.34 7.41
CA ASN A 187 -16.87 3.57 8.12
C ASN A 187 -15.68 4.43 8.57
N LEU A 188 -15.17 5.30 7.69
CA LEU A 188 -14.13 6.27 8.05
C LEU A 188 -14.56 7.17 9.21
N ARG A 189 -15.80 7.68 9.17
CA ARG A 189 -16.34 8.55 10.20
C ARG A 189 -16.47 7.84 11.55
N LEU A 190 -16.99 6.62 11.58
CA LEU A 190 -17.18 5.83 12.79
C LEU A 190 -15.83 5.38 13.39
N TYR A 191 -14.86 5.06 12.55
CA TYR A 191 -13.54 4.64 13.04
C TYR A 191 -12.75 5.76 13.73
N TYR A 192 -12.93 7.01 13.27
CA TYR A 192 -12.21 8.18 13.80
C TYR A 192 -13.04 9.05 14.75
N SER A 193 -14.23 8.61 15.16
CA SER A 193 -15.06 9.30 16.18
C SER A 193 -14.62 8.95 17.60
#